data_AF-A0A537GAP8-F1
#
_entry.id   AF-A0A537GAP8-F1
#
_cell.length_a   1.000
_cell.length_b   1.000
_cell.length_c   1.000
_cell.angle_alpha   90.00
_cell.angle_beta   90.00
_cell.angle_gamma   90.00
#
_symmetry.space_group_name_H-M   'P 1'
#
loop_
_entity.id
_entity.type
_entity.pdbx_description
1 polymer ?
#
loop_
_entity_poly.entity_id
_entity_poly.type
_entity_poly.pdbx_seq_one_letter_code
_entity_poly.pdbx_strand_id
1 'polypeptide(L)' 'QARNDVPGLHERVLARTPAGRWGAPEDLAGVAVFLSGSSSDFVTGVAIPVDGGYSAQG' A
#
# COMPACT_ATOMS: atom_id res chain seq x y z
N GLN A 1 -1.52 -12.55 10.37
CA GLN A 1 -2.20 -12.93 11.62
C GLN A 1 -3.26 -11.89 12.00
N ALA A 2 -2.91 -10.62 12.20
CA ALA A 2 -3.86 -9.53 12.54
C ALA A 2 -5.22 -9.50 11.80
N ARG A 3 -5.27 -9.71 10.48
CA ARG A 3 -6.54 -9.80 9.71
C ARG A 3 -7.54 -10.81 10.30
N ASN A 4 -7.04 -11.93 10.83
CA ASN A 4 -7.84 -13.01 11.40
C ASN A 4 -8.01 -12.86 12.91
N ASP A 5 -7.04 -12.24 13.58
CA ASP A 5 -7.00 -12.16 15.05
C ASP A 5 -7.81 -10.99 15.60
N VAL A 6 -8.08 -9.97 14.79
CA VAL A 6 -8.85 -8.78 15.19
C VAL A 6 -10.25 -8.84 14.56
N PRO A 7 -11.31 -9.05 15.37
CA PRO A 7 -12.68 -9.12 14.87
C PRO A 7 -13.08 -7.87 14.09
N GLY A 8 -13.62 -8.06 12.88
CA GLY A 8 -14.10 -6.98 12.03
C GLY A 8 -13.00 -6.13 11.37
N LEU A 9 -11.71 -6.47 11.54
CA LEU A 9 -10.62 -5.71 10.90
C LEU A 9 -10.61 -5.94 9.39
N HIS A 10 -10.89 -7.18 8.96
CA HIS A 10 -10.90 -7.54 7.55
C HIS A 10 -11.87 -6.65 6.75
N GLU A 11 -13.11 -6.58 7.19
CA GLU A 11 -14.20 -5.85 6.55
C GLU A 11 -13.92 -4.34 6.57
N ARG A 12 -13.43 -3.82 7.71
CA ARG A 12 -13.05 -2.40 7.84
C ARG A 12 -11.94 -2.00 6.85
N VAL A 13 -10.92 -2.84 6.70
CA VAL A 13 -9.84 -2.56 5.75
C VAL A 13 -10.34 -2.64 4.31
N LEU A 14 -11.12 -3.66 3.95
CA LEU A 14 -11.67 -3.75 2.60
C LEU A 14 -12.60 -2.57 2.27
N ALA A 15 -13.44 -2.14 3.21
CA ALA A 15 -14.37 -1.03 3.00
C ALA A 15 -13.66 0.30 2.72
N ARG A 16 -12.48 0.51 3.32
CA ARG A 16 -11.71 1.76 3.19
C ARG A 16 -10.62 1.70 2.12
N THR A 17 -10.29 0.51 1.61
CA THR A 17 -9.27 0.36 0.55
C THR A 17 -9.96 0.42 -0.82
N PRO A 18 -9.77 1.47 -1.65
CA PRO A 18 -10.34 1.51 -2.99
C PRO A 18 -10.01 0.29 -3.86
N ALA A 19 -8.80 -0.27 -3.71
CA ALA A 19 -8.39 -1.48 -4.42
C ALA A 19 -9.20 -2.74 -4.03
N GLY A 20 -10.03 -2.68 -2.97
CA GLY A 20 -10.94 -3.75 -2.58
C GLY A 20 -10.25 -5.03 -2.10
N ARG A 21 -8.95 -4.96 -1.77
CA ARG A 21 -8.15 -6.10 -1.32
C ARG A 21 -7.06 -5.66 -0.37
N TRP A 22 -6.53 -6.63 0.36
CA TRP A 22 -5.28 -6.46 1.10
C TRP A 22 -4.10 -6.36 0.15
N GLY A 23 -3.12 -5.56 0.52
CA GLY A 23 -1.82 -5.52 -0.16
C GLY A 23 -1.11 -6.86 -0.01
N ALA A 24 -0.32 -7.20 -1.02
CA ALA A 24 0.60 -8.33 -1.03
C ALA A 24 2.04 -7.81 -1.24
N PRO A 25 3.07 -8.58 -0.85
CA PRO A 25 4.47 -8.16 -1.05
C PRO A 25 4.79 -7.73 -2.48
N GLU A 26 4.15 -8.35 -3.48
CA GLU A 26 4.32 -8.07 -4.89
C GLU A 26 3.89 -6.64 -5.29
N ASP A 27 2.97 -6.03 -4.53
CA ASP A 27 2.54 -4.65 -4.78
C ASP A 27 3.67 -3.63 -4.56
N LEU A 28 4.66 -3.97 -3.71
CA LEU A 28 5.84 -3.14 -3.48
C LEU A 28 6.92 -3.32 -4.56
N ALA A 29 6.87 -4.39 -5.34
CA ALA A 29 7.94 -4.71 -6.29
C ALA A 29 8.13 -3.59 -7.33
N GLY A 30 7.02 -3.05 -7.85
CA GLY A 30 7.07 -1.97 -8.84
C GLY A 30 7.69 -0.68 -8.29
N VAL A 31 7.30 -0.26 -7.08
CA VAL A 31 7.88 0.96 -6.47
C VAL A 31 9.34 0.75 -6.09
N ALA A 32 9.71 -0.45 -5.63
CA ALA A 32 11.08 -0.77 -5.29
C ALA A 32 11.98 -0.71 -6.54
N VAL A 33 11.53 -1.28 -7.66
CA VAL A 33 12.25 -1.19 -8.95
C VAL A 33 12.35 0.26 -9.40
N PHE A 34 11.26 1.04 -9.34
CA PHE A 34 11.27 2.46 -9.69
C PHE A 34 12.30 3.24 -8.87
N LEU A 35 12.28 3.08 -7.54
CA LEU A 35 13.19 3.76 -6.60
C LEU A 35 14.65 3.30 -6.71
N SER A 36 14.89 2.11 -7.28
CA SER A 36 16.25 1.60 -7.52
C SER A 36 16.86 2.08 -8.84
N GLY A 37 16.05 2.68 -9.72
CA GLY A 37 16.45 3.06 -11.07
C GLY A 37 16.66 4.57 -11.24
N SER A 38 17.31 4.94 -12.35
CA SER A 38 17.54 6.36 -12.69
C SER A 38 16.26 7.17 -12.92
N SER A 39 15.12 6.49 -13.10
CA SER A 39 13.80 7.12 -13.17
C SER A 39 13.42 7.90 -11.91
N SER A 40 14.07 7.62 -10.77
CA SER A 40 13.81 8.29 -9.49
C SER A 40 14.95 9.18 -9.01
N ASP A 41 15.92 9.55 -9.87
CA ASP A 41 17.14 10.28 -9.44
C ASP A 41 16.86 11.62 -8.72
N PHE A 42 15.71 12.24 -8.98
CA PHE A 42 15.30 13.48 -8.33
C PHE A 42 14.18 13.30 -7.27
N VAL A 43 13.85 12.05 -6.94
CA VAL A 43 12.87 11.71 -5.91
C VAL A 43 13.60 11.38 -4.61
N THR A 44 13.58 12.30 -3.66
CA THR A 44 14.24 12.13 -2.35
C THR A 44 13.42 12.77 -1.24
N GLY A 45 13.55 12.27 -0.01
CA GLY A 45 12.92 12.83 1.19
C GLY A 45 11.39 12.75 1.24
N VAL A 46 10.76 11.92 0.41
CA VAL A 46 9.30 11.81 0.28
C VAL A 46 8.81 10.38 0.58
N ALA A 47 7.61 10.27 1.16
CA ALA A 47 6.90 9.01 1.30
C ALA A 47 5.99 8.77 0.09
N ILE A 48 6.14 7.63 -0.58
CA ILE A 48 5.27 7.19 -1.67
C ILE A 48 4.31 6.13 -1.10
N PRO A 49 3.01 6.42 -0.92
CA PRO A 49 2.06 5.44 -0.41
C PRO A 49 1.81 4.34 -1.44
N VAL A 50 1.96 3.09 -0.99
CA VAL A 50 1.61 1.88 -1.75
C VAL A 50 0.64 1.06 -0.90
N ASP A 51 -0.59 1.54 -0.81
CA ASP A 51 -1.58 1.07 0.17
C ASP A 51 -2.96 0.79 -0.46
N GLY A 52 -3.04 0.67 -1.79
CA GLY A 52 -4.32 0.49 -2.49
C GLY A 52 -5.28 1.68 -2.35
N GLY A 53 -4.77 2.84 -1.93
CA GLY A 53 -5.49 4.08 -1.71
C GLY A 53 -6.17 4.19 -0.34
N TYR A 54 -5.80 3.32 0.60
CA TYR A 54 -6.36 3.31 1.96
C TYR A 54 -6.21 4.66 2.69
N SER A 55 -5.06 5.33 2.54
CA SER A 55 -4.78 6.61 3.19
C SER A 55 -5.43 7.81 2.50
N ALA A 56 -5.94 7.64 1.28
CA ALA A 56 -6.58 8.72 0.52
C ALA A 56 -8.07 8.89 0.85
N GLN A 57 -8.71 7.88 1.46
CA GLN A 57 -10.09 7.96 1.92
C GLN A 57 -10.14 8.45 3.38
N GLY A 58 -10.70 9.66 3.55
CA GLY A 58 -11.05 10.25 4.84
C GLY A 58 -12.26 9.58 5.47
#